data_AF-A0A0Q5QBF1-F1
#
_entry.id   AF-A0A0Q5QBF1-F1
#
_cell.length_a   1.000
_cell.length_b   1.000
_cell.length_c   1.000
_cell.angle_alpha   90.00
_cell.angle_beta   90.00
_cell.angle_gamma   90.00
#
_symmetry.space_group_name_H-M   'P 1'
#
loop_
_entity.id
_entity.type
_entity.pdbx_description
1 polymer ?
#
loop_
_entity_poly.entity_id
_entity_poly.type
_entity_poly.pdbx_seq_one_letter_code
_entity_poly.pdbx_strand_id
1 'polypeptide(L)'
;MIYFDWRNAYIWVLWARLRQHTTIKMTPTNKLTIKDDKVIYEQDPQNMWILDIDKIKFIGEYTTSAGPLADDWFFVFADTLDQWWQAPTLALDHEQFWKQLGEKLNCEIAPGLFASTNWATRVIYPKSLEGQELFVVVKAEAKPKTFWQKLFGSDDNNEHLELTDNVKQLFK
;
A
#
# COMPACT_ATOMS: atom_id res chain seq x y z
N MET A 1 35.73 -53.37 10.40
CA MET A 1 36.75 -52.31 10.39
C MET A 1 36.45 -51.42 9.19
N ILE A 2 35.69 -50.33 9.40
CA ILE A 2 35.23 -49.44 8.33
C ILE A 2 36.08 -48.18 8.42
N TYR A 3 36.85 -47.91 7.36
CA TYR A 3 37.68 -46.72 7.23
C TYR A 3 36.77 -45.50 6.99
N PHE A 4 36.84 -44.52 7.88
CA PHE A 4 36.19 -43.22 7.74
C PHE A 4 37.17 -42.28 7.01
N ASP A 5 36.85 -41.89 5.76
CA ASP A 5 37.70 -41.00 4.95
C ASP A 5 37.42 -39.53 5.32
N TRP A 6 38.42 -38.89 5.94
CA TRP A 6 38.35 -37.52 6.46
C TRP A 6 38.46 -36.43 5.39
N ARG A 7 38.60 -36.78 4.11
CA ARG A 7 38.86 -35.80 3.04
C ARG A 7 37.65 -34.97 2.58
N ASN A 8 36.43 -35.31 3.01
CA ASN A 8 35.21 -34.58 2.60
C ASN A 8 34.65 -33.61 3.66
N ALA A 9 35.23 -33.54 4.86
CA ALA A 9 34.71 -32.68 5.93
C ALA A 9 34.97 -31.17 5.69
N TYR A 10 36.00 -30.83 4.91
CA TYR A 10 36.38 -29.43 4.67
C TYR A 10 35.51 -28.70 3.64
N ILE A 11 34.89 -29.42 2.70
CA ILE A 11 34.05 -28.81 1.67
C ILE A 11 32.71 -28.36 2.28
N TRP A 12 32.12 -29.14 3.18
CA TRP A 12 30.85 -28.77 3.84
C TRP A 12 30.97 -27.55 4.76
N VAL A 13 32.10 -27.37 5.44
CA VAL A 13 32.33 -26.20 6.31
C VAL A 13 32.56 -24.92 5.50
N LEU A 14 33.19 -25.00 4.31
CA LEU A 14 33.34 -23.85 3.43
C LEU A 14 32.01 -23.40 2.80
N TRP A 15 31.10 -24.32 2.47
CA TRP A 15 29.75 -23.95 1.99
C TRP A 15 28.81 -23.47 3.09
N ALA A 16 29.02 -23.90 4.34
CA ALA A 16 28.26 -23.38 5.49
C ALA A 16 28.71 -21.97 5.90
N ARG A 17 29.99 -21.61 5.66
CA ARG A 17 30.56 -20.31 6.03
C ARG A 17 30.37 -19.21 4.98
N LEU A 18 29.97 -19.58 3.76
CA LEU A 18 29.59 -18.68 2.65
C LEU A 18 28.07 -18.39 2.59
N ARG A 19 27.32 -18.77 3.63
CA ARG A 19 25.99 -18.23 3.94
C ARG A 19 26.04 -17.27 5.13
N GLN A 20 27.11 -16.48 5.23
CA GLN A 20 26.98 -15.20 5.90
C GLN A 20 26.01 -14.40 5.05
N HIS A 21 24.76 -14.37 5.52
CA HIS A 21 23.74 -13.45 5.08
C HIS A 21 24.40 -12.10 4.87
N THR A 22 24.64 -11.73 3.61
CA THR A 22 24.70 -10.34 3.24
C THR A 22 23.31 -9.84 3.53
N THR A 23 23.06 -9.45 4.78
CA THR A 23 21.96 -8.59 5.13
C THR A 23 22.33 -7.28 4.46
N ILE A 24 22.07 -7.19 3.15
CA ILE A 24 21.97 -5.92 2.47
C ILE A 24 20.96 -5.18 3.36
N LYS A 25 21.43 -4.14 4.05
CA LYS A 25 20.52 -3.15 4.62
C LYS A 25 19.77 -2.61 3.41
N MET A 26 18.64 -3.24 3.09
CA MET A 26 17.74 -2.75 2.07
C MET A 26 17.15 -1.49 2.68
N THR A 27 17.72 -0.35 2.31
CA THR A 27 17.08 0.92 2.59
C THR A 27 15.74 0.86 1.87
N PRO A 28 14.61 1.04 2.57
CA PRO A 28 13.32 1.10 1.91
C PRO A 28 13.38 2.18 0.83
N THR A 29 13.19 1.80 -0.42
CA THR A 29 13.09 2.72 -1.53
C THR A 29 11.62 2.91 -1.80
N ASN A 30 10.95 3.79 -1.03
CA ASN A 30 9.58 4.19 -1.32
C ASN A 30 9.55 4.88 -2.69
N LYS A 31 9.13 4.14 -3.72
CA LYS A 31 9.19 4.61 -5.09
C LYS A 31 7.94 4.20 -5.86
N LEU A 32 7.20 5.19 -6.32
CA LEU A 32 6.03 5.04 -7.18
C LEU A 32 6.39 5.56 -8.58
N THR A 33 6.26 4.72 -9.61
CA THR A 33 6.68 5.04 -10.99
C THR A 33 5.71 4.51 -12.02
N ILE A 34 5.82 5.01 -13.25
CA ILE A 34 5.13 4.46 -14.42
C ILE A 34 6.15 3.81 -15.35
N LYS A 35 5.90 2.56 -15.74
CA LYS A 35 6.71 1.83 -16.70
C LYS A 35 5.84 0.85 -17.49
N ASP A 36 6.02 0.79 -18.81
CA ASP A 36 5.35 -0.18 -19.69
C ASP A 36 3.81 -0.23 -19.50
N ASP A 37 3.17 0.95 -19.38
CA ASP A 37 1.74 1.12 -19.11
C ASP A 37 1.25 0.57 -17.75
N LYS A 38 2.17 0.49 -16.78
CA LYS A 38 1.88 0.05 -15.41
C LYS A 38 2.29 1.09 -14.40
N VAL A 39 1.50 1.20 -13.33
CA VAL A 39 1.92 1.85 -12.08
C VAL A 39 2.67 0.81 -11.25
N ILE A 40 3.88 1.13 -10.83
CA ILE A 40 4.73 0.26 -10.02
C ILE A 40 5.05 1.00 -8.74
N TYR A 41 4.68 0.39 -7.62
CA TYR A 41 5.17 0.79 -6.31
C TYR A 41 6.15 -0.24 -5.78
N GLU A 42 7.29 0.24 -5.34
CA GLU A 42 8.31 -0.52 -4.63
C GLU A 42 8.49 0.17 -3.27
N GLN A 43 8.38 -0.58 -2.18
CA GLN A 43 8.84 -0.16 -0.86
C GLN A 43 10.16 -0.83 -0.54
N ASP A 44 10.23 -2.13 -0.86
CA ASP A 44 11.42 -2.96 -0.87
C ASP A 44 11.18 -4.14 -1.84
N PRO A 45 12.20 -4.96 -2.15
CA PRO A 45 12.05 -6.09 -3.09
C PRO A 45 11.01 -7.16 -2.72
N GLN A 46 10.51 -7.18 -1.48
CA GLN A 46 9.48 -8.11 -1.00
C GLN A 46 8.10 -7.44 -0.94
N ASN A 47 8.06 -6.12 -0.81
CA ASN A 47 6.86 -5.31 -0.74
C ASN A 47 6.76 -4.42 -1.98
N MET A 48 6.25 -4.99 -3.06
CA MET A 48 5.99 -4.31 -4.32
C MET A 48 4.63 -4.68 -4.88
N TRP A 49 4.01 -3.75 -5.61
CA TRP A 49 2.81 -4.03 -6.39
C TRP A 49 2.89 -3.37 -7.77
N ILE A 50 2.20 -3.99 -8.72
CA ILE A 50 2.15 -3.57 -10.12
C ILE A 50 0.68 -3.54 -10.54
N LEU A 51 0.27 -2.45 -11.15
CA LEU A 51 -1.10 -2.25 -11.61
C LEU A 51 -1.13 -1.78 -13.06
N ASP A 52 -1.94 -2.44 -13.90
CA ASP A 52 -2.12 -2.02 -15.29
C ASP A 52 -2.97 -0.74 -15.34
N ILE A 53 -2.48 0.29 -16.04
CA ILE A 53 -3.13 1.62 -16.04
C ILE A 53 -4.53 1.57 -16.67
N ASP A 54 -4.72 0.77 -17.72
CA ASP A 54 -5.99 0.60 -18.42
C ASP A 54 -7.07 -0.11 -17.58
N LYS A 55 -6.66 -0.81 -16.52
CA LYS A 55 -7.58 -1.50 -15.59
C LYS A 55 -7.97 -0.65 -14.39
N ILE A 56 -7.29 0.47 -14.15
CA ILE A 56 -7.58 1.35 -13.01
C ILE A 56 -9.03 1.84 -13.09
N LYS A 57 -9.82 1.51 -12.07
CA LYS A 57 -11.21 1.94 -11.91
C LYS A 57 -11.31 3.24 -11.14
N PHE A 58 -10.50 3.41 -10.10
CA PHE A 58 -10.40 4.68 -9.41
C PHE A 58 -8.97 4.99 -8.97
N ILE A 59 -8.72 6.28 -8.80
CA ILE A 59 -7.57 6.82 -8.08
C ILE A 59 -8.12 7.78 -7.04
N GLY A 60 -7.64 7.69 -5.82
CA GLY A 60 -7.99 8.63 -4.77
C GLY A 60 -6.83 8.90 -3.84
N GLU A 61 -7.13 9.68 -2.82
CA GLU A 61 -6.21 9.99 -1.75
C GLU A 61 -6.95 9.99 -0.42
N TYR A 62 -6.22 9.62 0.64
CA TYR A 62 -6.73 9.75 1.99
C TYR A 62 -5.64 10.17 2.95
N THR A 63 -6.05 10.82 4.03
CA THR A 63 -5.19 11.15 5.16
C THR A 63 -5.56 10.35 6.40
N THR A 64 -4.58 10.15 7.28
CA THR A 64 -4.78 9.51 8.60
C THR A 64 -4.46 10.49 9.72
N SER A 65 -4.89 10.18 10.95
CA SER A 65 -4.52 10.97 12.13
C SER A 65 -3.19 10.52 12.77
N ALA A 66 -2.25 9.96 12.00
CA ALA A 66 -1.05 9.29 12.54
C ALA A 66 -0.03 10.22 13.23
N GLY A 67 -0.32 11.53 13.33
CA GLY A 67 0.51 12.50 14.02
C GLY A 67 1.76 12.88 13.23
N PRO A 68 2.52 13.90 13.68
CA PRO A 68 3.55 14.59 12.89
C PRO A 68 4.80 13.76 12.54
N LEU A 69 4.87 12.49 12.97
CA LEU A 69 6.04 11.60 12.80
C LEU A 69 5.77 10.43 11.84
N ALA A 70 4.57 10.33 11.28
CA ALA A 70 4.17 9.26 10.37
C ALA A 70 3.68 9.83 9.04
N ASP A 71 3.84 9.05 7.96
CA ASP A 71 3.22 9.37 6.68
C ASP A 71 1.70 9.39 6.88
N ASP A 72 1.11 10.57 6.76
CA ASP A 72 -0.29 10.81 7.06
C ASP A 72 -1.12 11.03 5.80
N TRP A 73 -0.53 10.90 4.61
CA TRP A 73 -1.18 11.12 3.31
C TRP A 73 -0.77 10.05 2.30
N PHE A 74 -1.77 9.38 1.72
CA PHE A 74 -1.59 8.24 0.83
C PHE A 74 -2.40 8.41 -0.46
N PHE A 75 -1.84 7.93 -1.57
CA PHE A 75 -2.56 7.69 -2.81
C PHE A 75 -3.10 6.26 -2.83
N VAL A 76 -4.30 6.09 -3.40
CA VAL A 76 -4.98 4.80 -3.48
C VAL A 76 -5.38 4.52 -4.92
N PHE A 77 -5.15 3.28 -5.35
CA PHE A 77 -5.46 2.78 -6.68
C PHE A 77 -6.26 1.49 -6.54
N ALA A 78 -7.20 1.24 -7.45
CA ALA A 78 -7.87 -0.06 -7.52
C ALA A 78 -8.33 -0.37 -8.95
N ASP A 79 -8.29 -1.65 -9.32
CA ASP A 79 -8.87 -2.22 -10.55
C ASP A 79 -10.07 -3.14 -10.26
N THR A 80 -10.23 -3.55 -9.00
CA THR A 80 -11.25 -4.47 -8.49
C THR A 80 -11.85 -3.93 -7.21
N LEU A 81 -13.05 -4.43 -6.87
CA LEU A 81 -13.79 -3.95 -5.70
C LEU A 81 -13.15 -4.37 -4.38
N ASP A 82 -12.60 -5.59 -4.35
CA ASP A 82 -12.14 -6.25 -3.12
C ASP A 82 -10.70 -5.92 -2.75
N GLN A 83 -9.97 -5.24 -3.64
CA GLN A 83 -8.56 -4.93 -3.44
C GLN A 83 -8.24 -3.52 -3.92
N TRP A 84 -7.55 -2.77 -3.06
CA TRP A 84 -6.91 -1.52 -3.41
C TRP A 84 -5.45 -1.54 -2.97
N TRP A 85 -4.66 -0.75 -3.68
CA TRP A 85 -3.24 -0.54 -3.41
C TRP A 85 -3.02 0.88 -2.95
N GLN A 86 -2.08 1.06 -2.04
CA GLN A 86 -1.72 2.38 -1.54
C GLN A 86 -0.22 2.63 -1.66
N ALA A 87 0.14 3.91 -1.79
CA ALA A 87 1.50 4.39 -1.71
C ALA A 87 1.53 5.71 -0.93
N PRO A 88 2.52 5.94 -0.06
CA PRO A 88 2.69 7.23 0.60
C PRO A 88 3.02 8.30 -0.44
N THR A 89 2.56 9.52 -0.24
CA THR A 89 2.76 10.60 -1.22
C THR A 89 4.23 10.94 -1.44
N LEU A 90 5.07 10.78 -0.41
CA LEU A 90 6.52 10.95 -0.50
C LEU A 90 7.23 9.94 -1.41
N ALA A 91 6.55 8.87 -1.86
CA ALA A 91 7.12 7.90 -2.78
C ALA A 91 7.25 8.41 -4.23
N LEU A 92 6.81 9.64 -4.51
CA LEU A 92 6.54 10.12 -5.86
C LEU A 92 7.31 11.38 -6.25
N ASP A 93 7.79 11.42 -7.50
CA ASP A 93 8.05 12.68 -8.20
C ASP A 93 6.72 13.24 -8.75
N HIS A 94 6.10 14.12 -7.96
CA HIS A 94 4.71 14.55 -8.13
C HIS A 94 4.42 15.10 -9.53
N GLU A 95 5.25 16.01 -10.06
CA GLU A 95 4.93 16.71 -11.31
C GLU A 95 4.95 15.76 -12.51
N GLN A 96 6.03 14.98 -12.63
CA GLN A 96 6.21 14.09 -13.78
C GLN A 96 5.22 12.93 -13.77
N PHE A 97 4.98 12.32 -12.61
CA PHE A 97 4.12 11.15 -12.53
C PHE A 97 2.66 11.47 -12.84
N TRP A 98 2.09 12.51 -12.22
CA TRP A 98 0.67 12.82 -12.42
C TRP A 98 0.38 13.26 -13.84
N LYS A 99 1.30 14.00 -14.45
CA LYS A 99 1.22 14.35 -15.87
C LYS A 99 1.20 13.10 -16.74
N GLN A 100 2.16 12.18 -16.56
CA GLN A 100 2.23 10.94 -17.34
C GLN A 100 1.01 10.04 -17.13
N LEU A 101 0.52 9.91 -15.90
CA LEU A 101 -0.65 9.11 -15.60
C LEU A 101 -1.92 9.72 -16.23
N GLY A 102 -2.06 11.04 -16.14
CA GLY A 102 -3.16 11.78 -16.73
C GLY A 102 -3.20 11.67 -18.26
N GLU A 103 -2.04 11.76 -18.91
CA GLU A 103 -1.91 11.52 -20.36
C GLU A 103 -2.40 10.11 -20.74
N LYS A 104 -2.06 9.08 -19.95
CA LYS A 104 -2.47 7.70 -20.20
C LYS A 104 -3.95 7.43 -19.92
N LEU A 105 -4.53 8.10 -18.92
CA LEU A 105 -5.95 8.00 -18.59
C LEU A 105 -6.83 9.00 -19.38
N ASN A 106 -6.21 9.81 -20.24
CA ASN A 106 -6.86 10.87 -21.01
C ASN A 106 -7.68 11.84 -20.12
N CYS A 107 -7.11 12.21 -18.97
CA CYS A 107 -7.73 13.14 -18.03
C CYS A 107 -6.66 13.92 -17.25
N GLU A 108 -7.02 15.09 -16.75
CA GLU A 108 -6.16 15.80 -15.80
C GLU A 108 -6.22 15.14 -14.42
N ILE A 109 -5.07 14.85 -13.81
CA ILE A 109 -4.99 14.27 -12.47
C ILE A 109 -4.29 15.27 -11.56
N ALA A 110 -5.03 15.80 -10.59
CA ALA A 110 -4.54 16.79 -9.65
C ALA A 110 -4.86 16.31 -8.23
N PRO A 111 -3.87 15.85 -7.44
CA PRO A 111 -4.03 15.64 -6.01
C PRO A 111 -4.28 16.96 -5.28
N GLY A 112 -4.85 16.91 -4.07
CA GLY A 112 -5.07 18.16 -3.34
C GLY A 112 -5.55 18.02 -1.89
N LEU A 113 -5.30 16.90 -1.22
CA LEU A 113 -5.36 16.80 0.25
C LEU A 113 -4.07 17.29 0.93
N PHE A 114 -3.18 17.98 0.20
CA PHE A 114 -1.99 18.61 0.77
C PHE A 114 -2.39 19.51 1.95
N ALA A 115 -1.86 19.20 3.14
CA ALA A 115 -2.12 19.87 4.42
C ALA A 115 -3.48 19.61 5.11
N SER A 116 -4.20 18.53 4.77
CA SER A 116 -5.37 18.12 5.57
C SER A 116 -4.94 17.39 6.86
N THR A 117 -5.16 18.01 8.03
CA THR A 117 -4.85 17.41 9.34
C THR A 117 -5.97 16.53 9.91
N ASN A 118 -7.10 16.45 9.22
CA ASN A 118 -8.25 15.63 9.60
C ASN A 118 -8.40 14.50 8.60
N TRP A 119 -8.83 13.32 9.07
CA TRP A 119 -9.21 12.15 8.25
C TRP A 119 -10.08 12.59 7.07
N ALA A 120 -9.44 12.81 5.93
CA ALA A 120 -10.07 13.29 4.72
C ALA A 120 -9.80 12.26 3.64
N THR A 121 -10.81 11.98 2.83
CA THR A 121 -10.69 11.06 1.70
C THR A 121 -11.32 11.71 0.50
N ARG A 122 -10.72 11.53 -0.68
CA ARG A 122 -11.32 12.00 -1.92
C ARG A 122 -10.94 11.14 -3.11
N VAL A 123 -11.84 11.09 -4.07
CA VAL A 123 -11.60 10.54 -5.40
C VAL A 123 -10.94 11.60 -6.28
N ILE A 124 -9.92 11.20 -7.05
CA ILE A 124 -9.23 12.03 -8.05
C ILE A 124 -9.64 11.58 -9.47
N TYR A 125 -9.81 10.26 -9.67
CA TYR A 125 -10.25 9.65 -10.91
C TYR A 125 -11.27 8.54 -10.59
N PRO A 126 -12.36 8.38 -11.36
CA PRO A 126 -12.71 9.10 -12.59
C PRO A 126 -13.27 10.51 -12.33
N LYS A 127 -13.27 11.35 -13.37
CA LYS A 127 -13.75 12.75 -13.29
C LYS A 127 -15.21 12.88 -12.85
N SER A 128 -16.05 11.89 -13.13
CA SER A 128 -17.45 11.88 -12.68
C SER A 128 -17.60 11.83 -11.16
N LEU A 129 -16.58 11.33 -10.45
CA LEU A 129 -16.57 11.22 -8.98
C LEU A 129 -15.55 12.15 -8.32
N GLU A 130 -14.86 12.99 -9.09
CA GLU A 130 -13.79 13.84 -8.56
C GLU A 130 -14.27 14.69 -7.36
N GLY A 131 -13.47 14.68 -6.29
CA GLY A 131 -13.73 15.40 -5.05
C GLY A 131 -14.74 14.74 -4.11
N GLN A 132 -15.43 13.67 -4.53
CA GLN A 132 -16.32 12.91 -3.64
C GLN A 132 -15.51 12.06 -2.66
N GLU A 133 -16.11 11.72 -1.51
CA GLU A 133 -15.49 10.86 -0.51
C GLU A 133 -15.16 9.47 -1.07
N LEU A 134 -13.93 9.02 -0.85
CA LEU A 134 -13.46 7.72 -1.27
C LEU A 134 -13.87 6.63 -0.27
N PHE A 135 -13.64 6.88 1.01
CA PHE A 135 -13.95 5.94 2.09
C PHE A 135 -14.90 6.52 3.12
N VAL A 136 -15.65 5.62 3.74
CA VAL A 136 -16.36 5.83 5.00
C VAL A 136 -15.74 4.97 6.09
N VAL A 137 -15.71 5.51 7.31
CA VAL A 137 -15.31 4.74 8.50
C VAL A 137 -16.51 3.95 8.99
N VAL A 138 -16.41 2.62 8.93
CA VAL A 138 -17.46 1.71 9.41
C VAL A 138 -17.03 1.16 10.76
N LYS A 139 -17.87 1.36 11.78
CA LYS A 139 -17.70 0.72 13.09
C LYS A 139 -18.33 -0.67 13.00
N ALA A 140 -17.53 -1.72 13.15
CA ALA A 140 -18.08 -3.06 13.25
C ALA A 140 -18.90 -3.18 14.54
N GLU A 141 -20.00 -3.92 14.48
CA GLU A 141 -20.82 -4.20 15.66
C GLU A 141 -19.95 -4.83 16.76
N ALA A 142 -19.99 -4.24 17.95
CA ALA A 142 -19.25 -4.74 19.10
C ALA A 142 -19.72 -6.17 19.41
N LYS A 143 -18.89 -7.17 19.07
CA LYS A 143 -19.12 -8.54 19.51
C LYS A 143 -19.15 -8.54 21.04
N PRO A 144 -20.12 -9.21 21.69
CA PRO A 144 -20.19 -9.23 23.14
C PRO A 144 -18.87 -9.77 23.71
N LYS A 145 -18.15 -8.92 24.45
CA LYS A 145 -16.86 -9.26 25.05
C LYS A 145 -17.00 -10.49 25.93
N THR A 146 -16.21 -11.52 25.65
CA THR A 146 -16.05 -12.67 26.54
C THR A 146 -15.43 -12.22 27.87
N PHE A 147 -15.69 -12.97 28.95
CA PHE A 147 -15.18 -12.67 30.30
C PHE A 147 -13.66 -12.42 30.33
N TRP A 148 -12.89 -13.15 29.52
CA TRP A 148 -11.44 -13.00 29.39
C TRP A 148 -11.00 -11.70 28.69
N GLN A 149 -11.75 -11.23 27.68
CA GLN A 149 -11.46 -9.95 26.99
C GLN A 149 -11.70 -8.73 27.90
N LYS A 150 -12.60 -8.84 28.88
CA LYS A 150 -12.81 -7.80 29.89
C LYS A 150 -11.67 -7.75 30.92
N LEU A 151 -11.04 -8.88 31.23
CA LEU A 151 -9.99 -8.99 32.24
C LEU A 151 -8.61 -8.52 31.74
N PHE A 152 -8.32 -8.73 30.46
CA PHE A 152 -6.99 -8.48 29.87
C PHE A 152 -6.92 -7.28 28.92
N GLY A 153 -8.01 -6.54 28.74
CA GLY A 153 -8.03 -5.30 27.95
C GLY A 153 -7.69 -5.54 26.47
N SER A 154 -8.68 -5.92 25.68
CA SER A 154 -8.58 -5.86 24.21
C SER A 154 -9.00 -4.45 23.75
N ASP A 155 -8.13 -3.80 22.98
CA ASP A 155 -8.39 -2.51 22.35
C ASP A 155 -9.31 -2.75 21.14
N ASP A 156 -10.62 -2.64 21.37
CA ASP A 156 -11.68 -2.96 20.39
C ASP A 156 -12.05 -1.73 19.56
N ASN A 157 -11.06 -1.04 18.99
CA ASN A 157 -11.34 -0.07 17.93
C ASN A 157 -11.59 -0.85 16.63
N ASN A 158 -12.75 -1.50 16.53
CA ASN A 158 -13.20 -2.22 15.35
C ASN A 158 -13.70 -1.25 14.26
N GLU A 159 -12.87 -0.28 13.90
CA GLU A 159 -13.14 0.65 12.81
C GLU A 159 -12.34 0.19 11.59
N HIS A 160 -13.01 0.06 10.45
CA HIS A 160 -12.36 -0.21 9.16
C HIS A 160 -12.88 0.76 8.09
N LEU A 161 -12.07 0.95 7.06
CA LEU A 161 -12.46 1.77 5.90
C LEU A 161 -13.22 0.90 4.90
N GLU A 162 -14.32 1.44 4.39
CA GLU A 162 -15.03 0.88 3.24
C GLU A 162 -15.18 1.90 2.13
N LEU A 163 -15.13 1.45 0.88
CA LEU A 163 -15.45 2.29 -0.27
C LEU A 163 -16.89 2.81 -0.18
N THR A 164 -17.09 4.07 -0.55
CA THR A 164 -18.45 4.65 -0.65
C THR A 164 -19.27 3.96 -1.73
N ASP A 165 -20.60 4.01 -1.61
CA ASP A 165 -21.50 3.39 -2.60
C ASP A 165 -21.31 3.95 -4.01
N ASN A 166 -20.95 5.22 -4.14
CA ASN A 166 -20.63 5.86 -5.42
C ASN A 166 -19.39 5.24 -6.07
N VAL A 167 -18.35 4.96 -5.27
CA VAL A 167 -17.13 4.31 -5.77
C VAL A 167 -17.38 2.83 -6.06
N LYS A 168 -18.16 2.14 -5.23
CA LYS A 168 -18.56 0.73 -5.44
C LYS A 168 -19.30 0.53 -6.77
N GLN A 169 -20.02 1.55 -7.27
CA GLN A 169 -20.71 1.49 -8.57
C GLN A 169 -19.76 1.41 -9.77
N LEU A 170 -18.49 1.80 -9.65
CA LEU A 170 -17.50 1.71 -10.73
C LEU A 170 -17.12 0.26 -11.11
N PHE A 171 -17.48 -0.69 -10.24
CA PHE A 171 -17.13 -2.11 -10.36
C PHE A 171 -18.30 -3.00 -10.79
N LYS A 172 -19.47 -2.41 -11.07
CA LYS A 172 -20.66 -3.12 -11.56
C LYS A 172 -20.64 -3.22 -13.09
#